data_AF-A0A5D3YAR9-F1
#
_entry.id   AF-A0A5D3YAR9-F1
#
_cell.length_a   1.000
_cell.length_b   1.000
_cell.length_c   1.000
_cell.angle_alpha   90.00
_cell.angle_beta   90.00
_cell.angle_gamma   90.00
#
_symmetry.space_group_name_H-M   'P 1'
#
loop_
_entity.id
_entity.type
_entity.pdbx_description
1 polymer ?
#
loop_
_entity_poly.entity_id
_entity_poly.type
_entity_poly.pdbx_seq_one_letter_code
_entity_poly.pdbx_strand_id
1 'polypeptide(L)'
;MIIKKKQNSLIVASAVAFPLFFSSLSANAVNLDALRQLGEQVFWDKISNPPRMACVTCHDPRAGWTGPHSQTNLTQVAITGANPHTIGNRKPPASAYASFIPPFQEGVVGPPSGVLGGAFWDGRA
;
A
#
# COMPACT_ATOMS: atom_id res chain seq x y z
N MET A 1 28.28 -42.31 64.26
CA MET A 1 29.12 -42.95 63.25
C MET A 1 29.38 -41.94 62.13
N ILE A 2 30.66 -41.59 61.89
CA ILE A 2 31.26 -40.95 60.69
C ILE A 2 30.85 -39.46 60.46
N ILE A 3 31.62 -38.45 60.90
CA ILE A 3 32.92 -37.87 60.42
C ILE A 3 32.74 -36.74 59.37
N LYS A 4 33.24 -35.53 59.74
CA LYS A 4 33.86 -34.40 58.97
C LYS A 4 33.17 -33.94 57.66
N LYS A 5 33.07 -32.63 57.35
CA LYS A 5 34.23 -31.77 57.03
C LYS A 5 33.82 -30.28 56.90
N LYS A 6 34.59 -29.44 57.58
CA LYS A 6 34.75 -27.98 57.37
C LYS A 6 35.37 -27.71 56.01
N GLN A 7 34.83 -26.79 55.19
CA GLN A 7 35.60 -25.99 54.23
C GLN A 7 34.97 -24.60 54.02
N ASN A 8 35.75 -23.57 54.34
CA ASN A 8 35.53 -22.18 53.94
C ASN A 8 35.80 -22.06 52.44
N SER A 9 34.99 -21.27 51.73
CA SER A 9 35.45 -20.59 50.52
C SER A 9 34.79 -19.22 50.44
N LEU A 10 35.62 -18.19 50.63
CA LEU A 10 35.37 -16.86 50.08
C LEU A 10 35.11 -17.01 48.58
N ILE A 11 33.98 -16.48 48.11
CA ILE A 11 33.87 -16.03 46.72
C ILE A 11 33.57 -14.53 46.79
N VAL A 12 34.63 -13.74 46.70
CA VAL A 12 34.54 -12.37 46.20
C VAL A 12 34.46 -12.50 44.69
N ALA A 13 33.30 -12.20 44.10
CA ALA A 13 33.16 -11.98 42.67
C ALA A 13 32.37 -10.69 42.46
N SER A 14 33.12 -9.59 42.41
CA SER A 14 32.69 -8.35 41.78
C SER A 14 32.43 -8.64 40.29
N ALA A 15 31.21 -8.47 39.81
CA ALA A 15 30.95 -8.34 38.38
C ALA A 15 29.59 -7.70 38.10
N VAL A 16 29.67 -6.41 37.80
CA VAL A 16 28.89 -5.71 36.76
C VAL A 16 27.38 -5.67 37.01
N ALA A 17 26.93 -4.52 37.54
CA ALA A 17 25.63 -3.98 37.23
C ALA A 17 25.47 -3.99 35.70
N PHE A 18 24.75 -4.97 35.18
CA PHE A 18 24.34 -5.02 33.78
C PHE A 18 23.42 -3.82 33.60
N PRO A 19 23.83 -2.73 32.92
CA PRO A 19 22.86 -1.71 32.60
C PRO A 19 21.88 -2.40 31.66
N LEU A 20 20.62 -2.46 32.07
CA LEU A 20 19.51 -2.73 31.18
C LEU A 20 19.49 -1.58 30.16
N PHE A 21 20.39 -1.64 29.17
CA PHE A 21 20.24 -0.96 27.90
C PHE A 21 19.05 -1.62 27.22
N PHE A 22 17.85 -1.21 27.63
CA PHE A 22 16.71 -1.22 26.74
C PHE A 22 17.09 -0.28 25.60
N SER A 23 17.75 -0.82 24.58
CA SER A 23 17.81 -0.18 23.28
C SER A 23 16.36 -0.01 22.84
N SER A 24 15.85 1.21 22.95
CA SER A 24 14.58 1.60 22.38
C SER A 24 14.71 1.33 20.88
N LEU A 25 14.14 0.23 20.42
CA LEU A 25 13.90 0.02 19.00
C LEU A 25 12.93 1.12 18.60
N SER A 26 13.46 2.21 18.08
CA SER A 26 12.63 3.27 17.51
C SER A 26 11.98 2.66 16.28
N ALA A 27 10.75 2.19 16.44
CA ALA A 27 9.90 1.89 15.30
C ALA A 27 9.88 3.17 14.47
N ASN A 28 10.39 3.11 13.24
CA ASN A 28 10.28 4.21 12.29
C ASN A 28 8.79 4.38 11.99
N ALA A 29 8.12 5.20 12.78
CA ALA A 29 6.74 5.58 12.51
C ALA A 29 6.74 6.26 11.14
N VAL A 30 6.08 5.63 10.17
CA VAL A 30 5.93 6.22 8.84
C VAL A 30 5.23 7.56 9.01
N ASN A 31 5.87 8.63 8.56
CA ASN A 31 5.24 9.94 8.54
C ASN A 31 4.13 9.91 7.48
N LEU A 32 2.89 9.68 7.92
CA LEU A 32 1.73 9.53 7.04
C LEU A 32 1.45 10.78 6.21
N ASP A 33 1.72 11.97 6.75
CA ASP A 33 1.56 13.23 6.02
C ASP A 33 2.58 13.37 4.89
N ALA A 34 3.83 12.99 5.15
CA ALA A 34 4.87 12.96 4.12
C ALA A 34 4.55 11.92 3.03
N LEU A 35 4.06 10.72 3.43
CA LEU A 35 3.65 9.69 2.47
C LEU A 35 2.45 10.12 1.63
N ARG A 36 1.46 10.80 2.22
CA ARG A 36 0.30 11.36 1.52
C ARG A 36 0.73 12.41 0.49
N GLN A 37 1.58 13.34 0.90
CA GLN A 37 2.11 14.38 0.00
C GLN A 37 2.92 13.78 -1.15
N LEU A 38 3.76 12.78 -0.87
CA LEU A 38 4.48 12.05 -1.90
C LEU A 38 3.52 11.36 -2.88
N GLY A 39 2.48 10.69 -2.38
CA GLY A 39 1.47 10.04 -3.22
C GLY A 39 0.71 11.03 -4.11
N GLU A 40 0.36 12.20 -3.59
CA GLU A 40 -0.25 13.29 -4.35
C GLU A 40 0.67 13.78 -5.48
N GLN A 41 1.95 14.01 -5.17
CA GLN A 41 2.94 14.40 -6.17
C GLN A 41 3.09 13.34 -7.27
N VAL A 42 3.18 12.06 -6.90
CA VAL A 42 3.27 10.94 -7.86
C VAL A 42 2.02 10.86 -8.73
N PHE A 43 0.82 11.09 -8.19
CA PHE A 43 -0.42 11.04 -8.97
C PHE A 43 -0.41 12.11 -10.08
N TRP A 44 0.15 13.30 -9.79
CA TRP A 44 0.19 14.44 -10.72
C TRP A 44 1.42 14.43 -11.65
N ASP A 45 2.44 13.63 -11.35
CA ASP A 45 3.68 13.57 -12.14
C ASP A 45 3.53 12.71 -13.41
N LYS A 46 4.22 13.12 -14.49
CA LYS A 46 4.20 12.46 -15.80
C LYS A 46 5.15 11.26 -15.83
N ILE A 47 4.79 10.21 -15.10
CA ILE A 47 5.58 8.97 -14.96
C ILE A 47 5.45 8.00 -16.15
N SER A 48 4.73 8.37 -17.22
CA SER A 48 4.55 7.52 -18.40
C SER A 48 5.79 7.48 -19.31
N ASN A 49 5.83 6.53 -20.25
CA ASN A 49 6.77 6.55 -21.38
C ASN A 49 6.01 6.58 -22.72
N PRO A 50 6.17 7.62 -23.55
CA PRO A 50 6.91 8.88 -23.30
C PRO A 50 6.34 9.69 -22.13
N PRO A 51 7.12 10.59 -21.49
CA PRO A 51 6.73 11.32 -20.26
C PRO A 51 5.71 12.45 -20.54
N ARG A 52 4.48 12.05 -20.87
CA ARG A 52 3.39 12.98 -21.24
C ARG A 52 2.07 12.75 -20.50
N MET A 53 1.92 11.64 -19.79
CA MET A 53 0.71 11.31 -19.01
C MET A 53 1.06 11.05 -17.55
N ALA A 54 0.16 11.51 -16.68
CA ALA A 54 0.14 11.29 -15.25
C ALA A 54 -1.10 10.47 -14.88
N CYS A 55 -1.23 10.03 -13.62
CA CYS A 55 -2.43 9.33 -13.16
C CYS A 55 -3.69 10.20 -13.34
N VAL A 56 -3.56 11.51 -13.11
CA VAL A 56 -4.66 12.50 -13.30
C VAL A 56 -5.14 12.65 -14.74
N THR A 57 -4.34 12.25 -15.73
CA THR A 57 -4.76 12.29 -17.14
C THR A 57 -5.97 11.40 -17.38
N CYS A 58 -6.06 10.25 -16.69
CA CYS A 58 -7.16 9.30 -16.82
C CYS A 58 -8.14 9.34 -15.63
N HIS A 59 -7.74 9.92 -14.49
CA HIS A 59 -8.51 10.03 -13.26
C HIS A 59 -8.65 11.49 -12.83
N ASP A 60 -9.42 12.28 -13.58
CA ASP A 60 -9.53 13.73 -13.39
C ASP A 60 -10.52 14.07 -12.25
N PRO A 61 -10.14 14.91 -11.27
CA PRO A 61 -11.03 15.26 -10.15
C PRO A 61 -12.32 15.97 -10.60
N ARG A 62 -12.32 16.69 -11.72
CA ARG A 62 -13.51 17.37 -12.28
C ARG A 62 -14.56 16.39 -12.81
N ALA A 63 -14.16 15.14 -13.06
CA ALA A 63 -15.04 14.08 -13.53
C ALA A 63 -15.31 13.03 -12.42
N GLY A 64 -15.08 13.36 -11.14
CA GLY A 64 -15.21 12.38 -10.06
C GLY A 64 -14.10 11.33 -10.12
N TRP A 65 -12.90 11.72 -10.57
CA TRP A 65 -11.70 10.88 -10.63
C TRP A 65 -11.78 9.70 -11.63
N THR A 66 -12.53 9.90 -12.73
CA THR A 66 -12.60 9.00 -13.90
C THR A 66 -12.16 9.77 -15.16
N GLY A 67 -12.32 9.15 -16.34
CA GLY A 67 -11.96 9.74 -17.63
C GLY A 67 -12.76 11.01 -17.96
N PRO A 68 -12.12 12.18 -18.15
CA PRO A 68 -12.82 13.47 -18.30
C PRO A 68 -13.39 13.75 -19.70
N HIS A 69 -13.08 12.92 -20.70
CA HIS A 69 -13.38 13.21 -22.10
C HIS A 69 -14.71 12.60 -22.54
N SER A 70 -15.76 13.43 -22.63
CA SER A 70 -17.11 12.97 -23.03
C SER A 70 -17.15 12.26 -24.38
N GLN A 71 -16.43 12.76 -25.39
CA GLN A 71 -16.39 12.12 -26.71
C GLN A 71 -15.77 10.72 -26.63
N THR A 72 -14.63 10.59 -25.93
CA THR A 72 -14.01 9.28 -25.68
C THR A 72 -14.97 8.37 -24.94
N ASN A 73 -15.66 8.85 -23.90
CA ASN A 73 -16.63 8.06 -23.14
C ASN A 73 -17.82 7.58 -24.00
N LEU A 74 -18.24 8.36 -25.01
CA LEU A 74 -19.36 8.03 -25.89
C LEU A 74 -19.01 7.05 -27.02
N THR A 75 -17.75 7.03 -27.48
CA THR A 75 -17.36 6.22 -28.65
C THR A 75 -16.32 5.16 -28.31
N GLN A 76 -15.12 5.59 -27.93
CA GLN A 76 -13.95 4.74 -27.74
C GLN A 76 -13.97 3.99 -26.40
N VAL A 77 -14.65 4.55 -25.39
CA VAL A 77 -14.81 4.11 -24.00
C VAL A 77 -13.50 4.07 -23.19
N ALA A 78 -12.43 3.51 -23.75
CA ALA A 78 -11.11 3.46 -23.13
C ALA A 78 -10.25 4.67 -23.53
N ILE A 79 -9.31 5.06 -22.68
CA ILE A 79 -8.39 6.19 -22.96
C ILE A 79 -7.17 5.68 -23.75
N THR A 80 -6.77 6.45 -24.77
CA THR A 80 -5.52 6.25 -25.52
C THR A 80 -4.33 6.45 -24.59
N GLY A 81 -3.34 5.57 -24.66
CA GLY A 81 -2.19 5.61 -23.77
C GLY A 81 -1.16 6.71 -24.10
N ALA A 82 -0.07 6.70 -23.32
CA ALA A 82 1.06 7.59 -23.55
C ALA A 82 1.77 7.31 -24.89
N ASN A 83 1.71 6.08 -25.41
CA ASN A 83 1.95 5.84 -26.83
C ASN A 83 0.64 6.13 -27.60
N PRO A 84 0.62 7.08 -28.55
CA PRO A 84 -0.61 7.43 -29.28
C PRO A 84 -1.17 6.29 -30.13
N HIS A 85 -0.40 5.22 -30.34
CA HIS A 85 -0.82 4.03 -31.07
C HIS A 85 -1.34 2.90 -30.17
N THR A 86 -1.42 3.11 -28.86
CA THR A 86 -1.98 2.13 -27.93
C THR A 86 -3.22 2.67 -27.23
N ILE A 87 -4.15 1.77 -26.93
CA ILE A 87 -5.41 2.06 -26.26
C ILE A 87 -5.67 0.98 -25.20
N GLY A 88 -6.27 1.39 -24.07
CA GLY A 88 -6.76 0.43 -23.09
C GLY A 88 -7.98 -0.36 -23.59
N ASN A 89 -8.35 -1.43 -22.87
CA ASN A 89 -9.50 -2.26 -23.22
C ASN A 89 -10.75 -1.96 -22.36
N ARG A 90 -10.65 -1.02 -21.40
CA ARG A 90 -11.73 -0.69 -20.46
C ARG A 90 -11.70 0.81 -20.13
N LYS A 91 -12.85 1.34 -19.74
CA LYS A 91 -12.95 2.69 -19.17
C LYS A 91 -12.15 2.76 -17.86
N PRO A 92 -11.40 3.83 -17.58
CA PRO A 92 -10.82 4.04 -16.25
C PRO A 92 -11.92 4.09 -15.18
N PRO A 93 -11.93 3.22 -14.16
CA PRO A 93 -12.88 3.34 -13.05
C PRO A 93 -12.63 4.66 -12.27
N ALA A 94 -13.60 5.12 -11.49
CA ALA A 94 -13.35 6.23 -10.57
C ALA A 94 -12.36 5.79 -9.50
N SER A 95 -11.32 6.59 -9.21
CA SER A 95 -10.42 6.31 -8.07
C SER A 95 -10.99 6.85 -6.74
N ALA A 96 -11.98 7.73 -6.79
CA ALA A 96 -12.73 8.14 -5.61
C ALA A 96 -13.38 6.93 -4.94
N TYR A 97 -13.31 6.88 -3.61
CA TYR A 97 -13.84 5.78 -2.78
C TYR A 97 -13.17 4.41 -2.99
N ALA A 98 -12.17 4.27 -3.87
CA ALA A 98 -11.51 3.00 -4.13
C ALA A 98 -10.78 2.43 -2.90
N SER A 99 -10.36 3.28 -1.95
CA SER A 99 -9.75 2.85 -0.69
C SER A 99 -10.70 2.11 0.26
N PHE A 100 -12.01 2.17 0.03
CA PHE A 100 -13.00 1.40 0.80
C PHE A 100 -13.21 -0.01 0.24
N ILE A 101 -12.64 -0.32 -0.93
CA ILE A 101 -12.73 -1.65 -1.52
C ILE A 101 -11.85 -2.58 -0.67
N PRO A 102 -12.40 -3.67 -0.11
CA PRO A 102 -11.59 -4.62 0.63
C PRO A 102 -10.62 -5.35 -0.29
N PRO A 103 -9.55 -5.96 0.24
CA PRO A 103 -8.71 -6.87 -0.53
C PRO A 103 -9.53 -7.98 -1.19
N PHE A 104 -9.08 -8.44 -2.36
CA PHE A 104 -9.72 -9.56 -3.05
C PHE A 104 -9.77 -10.79 -2.14
N GLN A 105 -10.96 -11.33 -1.93
CA GLN A 105 -11.18 -12.47 -1.04
C GLN A 105 -12.45 -13.24 -1.44
N GLU A 106 -12.55 -14.49 -0.97
CA GLU A 106 -13.81 -15.22 -0.99
C GLU A 106 -14.85 -14.51 -0.12
N GLY A 107 -16.11 -14.52 -0.55
CA GLY A 107 -17.16 -13.84 0.19
C GLY A 107 -18.57 -14.21 -0.23
N VAL A 108 -19.55 -13.64 0.46
CA VAL A 108 -20.96 -13.91 0.18
C VAL A 108 -21.51 -12.80 -0.71
N VAL A 109 -21.30 -12.91 -2.02
CA VAL A 109 -21.98 -12.09 -3.03
C VAL A 109 -22.81 -13.03 -3.91
N GLY A 110 -24.00 -13.37 -3.41
CA GLY A 110 -24.92 -14.31 -4.06
C GLY A 110 -24.55 -15.80 -3.90
N PRO A 111 -25.53 -16.72 -4.01
CA PRO A 111 -25.30 -18.16 -3.89
C PRO A 111 -24.84 -18.83 -5.20
N PRO A 112 -24.00 -19.89 -5.13
CA PRO A 112 -23.18 -20.33 -3.99
C PRO A 112 -21.82 -19.60 -4.00
N SER A 113 -21.35 -19.13 -2.83
CA SER A 113 -20.02 -18.53 -2.55
C SER A 113 -19.37 -17.73 -3.70
N GLY A 114 -19.39 -16.40 -3.61
CA GLY A 114 -18.77 -15.50 -4.57
C GLY A 114 -17.36 -15.05 -4.18
N VAL A 115 -16.82 -14.12 -4.97
CA VAL A 115 -15.62 -13.36 -4.63
C VAL A 115 -16.00 -11.89 -4.48
N LEU A 116 -15.30 -11.16 -3.62
CA LEU A 116 -15.50 -9.72 -3.41
C LEU A 116 -14.17 -8.98 -3.25
N GLY A 117 -14.21 -7.67 -3.49
CA GLY A 117 -13.05 -6.80 -3.34
C GLY A 117 -12.12 -6.83 -4.56
N GLY A 118 -10.91 -6.33 -4.33
CA GLY A 118 -9.89 -6.16 -5.35
C GLY A 118 -10.08 -4.91 -6.21
N ALA A 119 -8.97 -4.37 -6.70
CA ALA A 119 -8.91 -3.29 -7.67
C ALA A 119 -9.08 -3.81 -9.11
N PHE A 120 -9.39 -2.86 -10.00
CA PHE A 120 -9.82 -3.09 -11.38
C PHE A 120 -11.22 -3.71 -11.53
N TRP A 121 -11.76 -3.61 -12.75
CA TRP A 121 -13.07 -4.15 -13.11
C TRP A 121 -13.22 -5.67 -12.95
N ASP A 122 -12.11 -6.40 -12.91
CA ASP A 122 -12.05 -7.86 -12.78
C ASP A 122 -11.39 -8.32 -11.47
N GLY A 123 -11.12 -7.41 -10.53
CA GLY A 123 -10.61 -7.76 -9.20
C GLY A 123 -9.20 -8.36 -9.17
N ARG A 124 -8.39 -8.20 -10.24
CA ARG A 124 -7.09 -8.87 -10.37
C ARG A 124 -5.95 -8.30 -9.52
N ALA A 125 -6.20 -7.27 -8.71
CA ALA A 125 -5.21 -6.64 -7.82
C ALA A 125 -5.84 -6.25 -6.47
#